data_AF-L7PCF1-F1
#
_entry.id   AF-L7PCF1-F1
#
_cell.length_a   1.000
_cell.length_b   1.000
_cell.length_c   1.000
_cell.angle_alpha   90.00
_cell.angle_beta   90.00
_cell.angle_gamma   90.00
#
_symmetry.space_group_name_H-M   'P 1'
#
loop_
_entity.id
_entity.type
_entity.pdbx_description
1 polymer ?
#
loop_
_entity_poly.entity_id
_entity_poly.type
_entity_poly.pdbx_seq_one_letter_code
_entity_poly.pdbx_strand_id
1 'polypeptide(L)'
;GVEVVTVYDRSALISRAVDNLTTKLLEEFAVVAVVCLLFLFHLRSALVAIISLPLGVLAAFLVMRYQGVNANIMSLGGIAIAVGAMVDAAVVMIENAHKHLEHWHVKHPQQELEAQERWRLIGESAAEVGPALFVSLLIITLSFIPVFTLEAQEGRLFSPLAFTKTYSMAA
;
A
#
# COMPACT_ATOMS: atom_id res chain seq x y z
N GLY A 1 4.48 -47.20 26.98
CA GLY A 1 5.20 -45.95 27.28
C GLY A 1 6.16 -45.63 26.17
N VAL A 2 5.64 -45.22 25.01
CA VAL A 2 6.44 -44.63 23.94
C VAL A 2 5.97 -43.19 23.82
N GLU A 3 6.90 -42.25 23.89
CA GLU A 3 6.65 -40.82 23.80
C GLU A 3 7.41 -40.27 22.60
N VAL A 4 6.70 -39.56 21.71
CA VAL A 4 7.28 -38.97 20.50
C VAL A 4 7.72 -37.56 20.84
N VAL A 5 9.04 -37.36 20.95
CA VAL A 5 9.63 -36.05 21.25
C VAL A 5 10.06 -35.39 19.94
N THR A 6 9.46 -34.25 19.60
CA THR A 6 9.82 -33.46 18.43
C THR A 6 11.16 -32.75 18.63
N VAL A 7 12.17 -33.13 17.84
CA VAL A 7 13.52 -32.53 17.86
C VAL A 7 13.66 -31.30 16.96
N TYR A 8 12.77 -31.11 15.98
CA TYR A 8 12.81 -29.97 15.07
C TYR A 8 11.43 -29.68 14.48
N ASP A 9 10.97 -28.44 14.63
CA ASP A 9 9.69 -27.97 14.09
C ASP A 9 9.87 -26.62 13.39
N ARG A 10 9.69 -26.61 12.06
CA ARG A 10 9.71 -25.37 11.25
C ARG A 10 8.46 -24.52 11.44
N SER A 11 7.36 -25.10 11.92
CA SER A 11 6.09 -24.41 12.11
C SER A 11 6.25 -23.25 13.10
N ALA A 12 7.06 -23.44 14.14
CA ALA A 12 7.42 -22.39 15.09
C ALA A 12 8.11 -21.19 14.42
N LEU A 13 8.99 -21.42 13.44
CA LEU A 13 9.65 -20.34 12.70
C LEU A 13 8.67 -19.61 11.77
N ILE A 14 7.80 -20.36 11.09
CA ILE A 14 6.79 -19.79 10.19
C ILE A 14 5.78 -18.95 10.98
N SER A 15 5.28 -19.45 12.11
CA SER A 15 4.34 -18.71 12.97
C SER A 15 4.95 -17.39 13.43
N ARG A 16 6.21 -17.42 13.93
CA ARG A 16 6.91 -16.21 14.35
C ARG A 16 7.12 -15.21 13.21
N ALA A 17 7.41 -15.67 11.99
CA ALA A 17 7.56 -14.81 10.83
C ALA A 17 6.23 -14.13 10.44
N VAL A 18 5.13 -14.87 10.49
CA VAL A 18 3.78 -14.33 10.25
C VAL A 18 3.40 -13.34 11.34
N ASP A 19 3.56 -13.70 12.62
CA ASP A 19 3.23 -12.84 13.77
C ASP A 19 4.03 -11.54 13.76
N ASN A 20 5.33 -11.63 13.46
CA ASN A 20 6.19 -10.45 13.33
C ASN A 20 5.67 -9.53 12.24
N LEU A 21 5.33 -10.07 11.08
CA LEU A 21 4.84 -9.25 9.98
C LEU A 21 3.46 -8.64 10.27
N THR A 22 2.52 -9.41 10.83
CA THR A 22 1.22 -8.88 11.21
C THR A 22 1.38 -7.70 12.18
N THR A 23 2.32 -7.82 13.13
CA THR A 23 2.67 -6.73 14.03
C THR A 23 3.25 -5.53 13.28
N LYS A 24 4.16 -5.75 12.33
CA LYS A 24 4.77 -4.67 11.54
C LYS A 24 3.77 -3.96 10.62
N LEU A 25 2.88 -4.68 9.97
CA LEU A 25 1.81 -4.09 9.17
C LEU A 25 0.84 -3.26 10.05
N LEU A 26 0.55 -3.72 11.27
CA LEU A 26 -0.25 -2.96 12.24
C LEU A 26 0.48 -1.68 12.69
N GLU A 27 1.78 -1.76 12.96
CA GLU A 27 2.61 -0.59 13.30
C GLU A 27 2.64 0.42 12.13
N GLU A 28 2.89 -0.04 10.90
CA GLU A 28 2.88 0.80 9.69
C GLU A 28 1.52 1.48 9.48
N PHE A 29 0.43 0.71 9.59
CA PHE A 29 -0.92 1.23 9.49
C PHE A 29 -1.21 2.30 10.55
N ALA A 30 -0.79 2.07 11.80
CA ALA A 30 -0.98 3.04 12.87
C ALA A 30 -0.20 4.34 12.60
N VAL A 31 1.06 4.23 12.15
CA VAL A 31 1.89 5.39 11.81
C VAL A 31 1.27 6.19 10.66
N VAL A 32 0.85 5.51 9.59
CA VAL A 32 0.17 6.15 8.44
C VAL A 32 -1.11 6.83 8.89
N ALA A 33 -1.93 6.18 9.70
CA ALA A 33 -3.16 6.78 10.23
C ALA A 33 -2.88 8.06 11.02
N VAL A 34 -1.86 8.05 11.90
CA VAL A 34 -1.46 9.23 12.68
C VAL A 34 -0.98 10.37 11.76
N VAL A 35 -0.11 10.08 10.79
CA VAL A 35 0.39 11.08 9.85
C VAL A 35 -0.76 11.67 9.03
N CYS A 36 -1.63 10.84 8.45
CA CYS A 36 -2.81 11.29 7.72
C CYS A 36 -3.74 12.16 8.59
N LEU A 37 -3.96 11.80 9.85
CA LEU A 37 -4.79 12.59 10.77
C LEU A 37 -4.16 13.96 11.07
N LEU A 38 -2.84 14.02 11.26
CA LEU A 38 -2.13 15.27 11.54
C LEU A 38 -2.13 16.22 10.33
N PHE A 39 -1.92 15.70 9.12
CA PHE A 39 -1.85 16.53 7.91
C PHE A 39 -3.21 16.93 7.35
N LEU A 40 -4.19 16.02 7.34
CA LEU A 40 -5.50 16.32 6.74
C LEU A 40 -6.48 16.99 7.69
N PHE A 41 -6.28 16.88 9.01
CA PHE A 41 -7.18 17.39 10.07
C PHE A 41 -8.68 17.05 9.86
N HIS A 42 -8.97 16.06 9.01
CA HIS A 42 -10.32 15.71 8.56
C HIS A 42 -10.45 14.19 8.53
N LEU A 43 -11.12 13.65 9.56
CA LEU A 43 -11.23 12.22 9.84
C LEU A 43 -11.74 11.41 8.65
N ARG A 44 -12.73 11.95 7.90
CA ARG A 44 -13.32 11.25 6.75
C ARG A 44 -12.33 11.10 5.59
N SER A 45 -11.46 12.08 5.38
CA SER A 45 -10.46 12.04 4.32
C SER A 45 -9.34 11.07 4.67
N ALA A 46 -8.90 11.09 5.93
CA ALA A 46 -7.93 10.12 6.45
C ALA A 46 -8.44 8.68 6.36
N LEU A 47 -9.73 8.44 6.63
CA LEU A 47 -10.33 7.10 6.52
C LEU A 47 -10.24 6.51 5.11
N VAL A 48 -10.26 7.32 4.05
CA VAL A 48 -10.10 6.83 2.67
C VAL A 48 -8.70 6.25 2.47
N ALA A 49 -7.65 6.97 2.88
CA ALA A 49 -6.25 6.49 2.80
C ALA A 49 -6.01 5.27 3.71
N ILE A 50 -6.66 5.25 4.88
CA ILE A 50 -6.55 4.15 5.82
C ILE A 50 -7.18 2.88 5.25
N ILE A 51 -8.34 2.96 4.57
CA ILE A 51 -9.03 1.81 4.00
C ILE A 51 -8.32 1.29 2.73
N SER A 52 -7.67 2.15 1.95
CA SER A 52 -6.94 1.72 0.75
C SER A 52 -5.77 0.78 1.05
N LEU A 53 -5.15 0.91 2.23
CA LEU A 53 -4.02 0.06 2.65
C LEU A 53 -4.40 -1.43 2.79
N PRO A 54 -5.38 -1.81 3.63
CA PRO A 54 -5.84 -3.20 3.72
C PRO A 54 -6.29 -3.77 2.37
N LEU A 55 -6.94 -2.96 1.53
CA LEU A 55 -7.37 -3.38 0.20
C LEU A 55 -6.17 -3.72 -0.70
N GLY A 56 -5.15 -2.87 -0.75
CA GLY A 56 -3.93 -3.12 -1.53
C GLY A 56 -3.16 -4.34 -1.06
N VAL A 57 -3.03 -4.52 0.26
CA VAL A 57 -2.39 -5.71 0.85
C VAL A 57 -3.18 -6.98 0.52
N LEU A 58 -4.51 -6.97 0.65
CA LEU A 58 -5.36 -8.11 0.30
C LEU A 58 -5.25 -8.45 -1.19
N ALA A 59 -5.22 -7.44 -2.06
CA ALA A 59 -5.02 -7.65 -3.49
C ALA A 59 -3.64 -8.27 -3.80
N ALA A 60 -2.58 -7.82 -3.13
CA ALA A 60 -1.26 -8.43 -3.25
C ALA A 60 -1.26 -9.91 -2.83
N PHE A 61 -1.89 -10.25 -1.71
CA PHE A 61 -2.05 -11.64 -1.26
C PHE A 61 -2.86 -12.48 -2.25
N LEU A 62 -3.89 -11.89 -2.88
CA LEU A 62 -4.68 -12.57 -3.91
C LEU A 62 -3.79 -12.93 -5.12
N VAL A 63 -2.98 -11.99 -5.61
CA VAL A 63 -2.07 -12.24 -6.74
C VAL A 63 -0.96 -13.24 -6.37
N MET A 64 -0.40 -13.15 -5.17
CA MET A 64 0.56 -14.13 -4.66
C MET A 64 -0.01 -15.56 -4.66
N ARG A 65 -1.27 -15.71 -4.25
CA ARG A 65 -1.97 -17.00 -4.26
C ARG A 65 -2.11 -17.57 -5.68
N TYR A 66 -2.44 -16.73 -6.66
CA TYR A 66 -2.55 -17.17 -8.06
C TYR A 66 -1.22 -17.63 -8.66
N GLN A 67 -0.09 -17.04 -8.26
CA GLN A 67 1.24 -17.43 -8.74
C GLN A 67 1.93 -18.50 -7.89
N GLY A 68 1.34 -18.93 -6.79
CA GLY A 68 1.95 -19.89 -5.88
C GLY A 68 3.16 -19.34 -5.11
N VAL A 69 3.25 -18.01 -4.94
CA VAL A 69 4.31 -17.40 -4.13
C VAL A 69 3.97 -17.59 -2.65
N ASN A 70 4.81 -18.32 -1.93
CA ASN A 70 4.64 -18.56 -0.49
C ASN A 70 4.85 -17.28 0.32
N ALA A 71 4.01 -17.09 1.34
CA ALA A 71 4.17 -16.03 2.34
C ALA A 71 5.41 -16.31 3.22
N ASN A 72 6.53 -15.69 2.88
CA ASN A 72 7.78 -15.75 3.61
C ASN A 72 8.31 -14.34 3.89
N ILE A 73 9.34 -14.23 4.74
CA ILE A 73 9.87 -12.94 5.19
C ILE A 73 10.25 -12.02 4.00
N MET A 74 10.79 -12.56 2.90
CA MET A 74 11.18 -11.77 1.72
C MET A 74 9.97 -11.29 0.91
N SER A 75 9.00 -12.16 0.65
CA SER A 75 7.77 -11.79 -0.09
C SER A 75 6.93 -10.80 0.72
N LEU A 76 6.87 -10.99 2.03
CA LEU A 76 6.12 -10.12 2.93
C LEU A 76 6.85 -8.77 3.12
N GLY A 77 8.19 -8.77 3.11
CA GLY A 77 9.00 -7.54 3.09
C GLY A 77 8.76 -6.71 1.82
N GLY A 78 8.50 -7.34 0.68
CA GLY A 78 8.10 -6.64 -0.55
C GLY A 78 6.77 -5.90 -0.42
N ILE A 79 5.78 -6.51 0.26
CA ILE A 79 4.51 -5.85 0.59
C ILE A 79 4.74 -4.66 1.52
N ALA A 80 5.54 -4.82 2.58
CA ALA A 80 5.86 -3.74 3.52
C ALA A 80 6.51 -2.52 2.84
N ILE A 81 7.45 -2.75 1.92
CA ILE A 81 8.06 -1.65 1.13
C ILE A 81 7.01 -0.99 0.22
N ALA A 82 6.11 -1.77 -0.39
CA ALA A 82 5.08 -1.25 -1.28
C ALA A 82 4.02 -0.42 -0.55
N VAL A 83 3.66 -0.77 0.68
CA VAL A 83 2.70 -0.05 1.53
C VAL A 83 3.05 1.43 1.61
N GLY A 84 4.32 1.77 1.85
CA GLY A 84 4.76 3.18 1.89
C GLY A 84 4.48 3.94 0.59
N ALA A 85 4.79 3.33 -0.56
CA ALA A 85 4.57 3.95 -1.87
C ALA A 85 3.08 4.04 -2.24
N MET A 86 2.27 3.04 -1.87
CA MET A 86 0.82 3.05 -2.08
C MET A 86 0.15 4.18 -1.28
N VAL A 87 0.57 4.37 -0.02
CA VAL A 87 0.07 5.44 0.85
C VAL A 87 0.43 6.80 0.32
N ASP A 88 1.67 6.99 -0.13
CA ASP A 88 2.12 8.26 -0.70
C ASP A 88 1.21 8.71 -1.85
N ALA A 89 0.94 7.81 -2.80
CA ALA A 89 0.04 8.09 -3.91
C ALA A 89 -1.40 8.43 -3.46
N ALA A 90 -1.93 7.69 -2.47
CA ALA A 90 -3.26 7.95 -1.92
C ALA A 90 -3.34 9.30 -1.19
N VAL A 91 -2.32 9.63 -0.40
CA VAL A 91 -2.25 10.90 0.36
C VAL A 91 -2.16 12.09 -0.59
N VAL A 92 -1.30 12.03 -1.61
CA VAL A 92 -1.17 13.11 -2.61
C VAL A 92 -2.48 13.35 -3.34
N MET A 93 -3.21 12.28 -3.74
CA MET A 93 -4.52 12.39 -4.37
C MET A 93 -5.54 13.10 -3.47
N ILE A 94 -5.61 12.68 -2.19
CA ILE A 94 -6.58 13.23 -1.24
C ILE A 94 -6.23 14.68 -0.88
N GLU A 95 -4.94 15.01 -0.72
CA GLU A 95 -4.49 16.38 -0.47
C GLU A 95 -4.84 17.29 -1.65
N ASN A 96 -4.61 16.84 -2.89
CA ASN A 96 -4.97 17.64 -4.06
C ASN A 96 -6.49 17.90 -4.14
N ALA A 97 -7.30 16.85 -3.88
CA ALA A 97 -8.74 16.98 -3.81
C ALA A 97 -9.19 17.93 -2.68
N HIS A 98 -8.52 17.91 -1.53
CA HIS A 98 -8.84 18.80 -0.42
C HIS A 98 -8.50 20.26 -0.74
N LYS A 99 -7.33 20.52 -1.35
CA LYS A 99 -6.95 21.87 -1.82
C LYS A 99 -7.92 22.42 -2.85
N HIS A 100 -8.42 21.59 -3.76
CA HIS A 100 -9.45 22.01 -4.72
C HIS A 100 -10.75 22.42 -4.02
N LEU A 101 -11.21 21.62 -3.06
CA LEU A 101 -12.42 21.92 -2.29
C LEU A 101 -12.26 23.18 -1.44
N GLU A 102 -11.09 23.41 -0.86
CA GLU A 102 -10.78 24.62 -0.09
C GLU A 102 -10.76 25.86 -1.01
N HIS A 103 -10.06 25.79 -2.14
CA HIS A 103 -10.05 26.88 -3.14
C HIS A 103 -11.45 27.24 -3.66
N TRP A 104 -12.33 26.25 -3.83
CA TRP A 104 -13.71 26.51 -4.23
C TRP A 104 -14.48 27.26 -3.14
N HIS A 105 -14.38 26.83 -1.87
CA HIS A 105 -15.04 27.51 -0.74
C HIS A 105 -14.56 28.96 -0.57
N VAL A 106 -13.26 29.22 -0.77
CA VAL A 106 -12.71 30.59 -0.72
C VAL A 106 -13.29 31.47 -1.83
N LYS A 107 -13.52 30.91 -3.03
CA LYS A 107 -14.12 31.65 -4.16
C LYS A 107 -15.64 31.82 -4.03
N HIS A 108 -16.32 30.91 -3.34
CA HIS A 108 -17.78 30.91 -3.18
C HIS A 108 -18.19 30.82 -1.69
N PRO A 109 -17.91 31.85 -0.88
CA PRO A 109 -18.08 31.79 0.58
C PRO A 109 -19.54 31.69 1.07
N GLN A 110 -20.52 31.90 0.20
CA GLN A 110 -21.95 31.92 0.52
C GLN A 110 -22.76 30.81 -0.18
N GLN A 111 -22.12 29.97 -1.00
CA GLN A 111 -22.79 28.88 -1.68
C GLN A 111 -22.47 27.56 -0.98
N GLU A 112 -23.51 26.79 -0.69
CA GLU A 112 -23.33 25.40 -0.28
C GLU A 112 -22.94 24.56 -1.48
N LEU A 113 -21.90 23.74 -1.31
CA LEU A 113 -21.32 22.94 -2.35
C LEU A 113 -22.31 21.81 -2.73
N GLU A 114 -22.97 21.93 -3.88
CA GLU A 114 -23.89 20.90 -4.35
C GLU A 114 -23.15 19.58 -4.59
N ALA A 115 -23.82 18.45 -4.35
CA ALA A 115 -23.22 17.13 -4.50
C ALA A 115 -22.63 16.92 -5.91
N GLN A 116 -23.30 17.43 -6.94
CA GLN A 116 -22.89 17.28 -8.34
C GLN A 116 -21.61 18.08 -8.65
N GLU A 117 -21.49 19.29 -8.11
CA GLU A 117 -20.27 20.10 -8.21
C GLU A 117 -19.11 19.49 -7.44
N ARG A 118 -19.38 18.90 -6.26
CA ARG A 118 -18.38 18.17 -5.48
C ARG A 118 -17.76 17.02 -6.28
N TRP A 119 -18.61 16.22 -6.94
CA TRP A 119 -18.14 15.13 -7.80
C TRP A 119 -17.29 15.63 -8.96
N ARG A 120 -17.68 16.76 -9.58
CA ARG A 120 -16.91 17.37 -10.65
C ARG A 120 -15.54 17.84 -10.16
N LEU A 121 -15.50 18.53 -9.01
CA LEU A 121 -14.27 19.03 -8.42
C LEU A 121 -13.29 17.92 -8.05
N ILE A 122 -13.79 16.83 -7.45
CA ILE A 122 -12.97 15.66 -7.13
C ILE A 122 -12.43 15.04 -8.42
N GLY A 123 -13.27 14.91 -9.46
CA GLY A 123 -12.85 14.40 -10.77
C GLY A 123 -11.78 15.26 -11.45
N GLU A 124 -11.93 16.59 -11.42
CA GLU A 124 -10.94 17.55 -11.94
C GLU A 124 -9.62 17.42 -11.18
N SER A 125 -9.67 17.37 -9.83
CA SER A 125 -8.47 17.21 -9.01
C SER A 125 -7.75 15.87 -9.26
N ALA A 126 -8.51 14.80 -9.52
CA ALA A 126 -7.95 13.49 -9.85
C ALA A 126 -7.35 13.46 -11.26
N ALA A 127 -7.93 14.19 -12.23
CA ALA A 127 -7.41 14.28 -13.59
C ALA A 127 -6.08 15.05 -13.67
N GLU A 128 -5.86 16.00 -12.74
CA GLU A 128 -4.62 16.78 -12.66
C GLU A 128 -3.43 15.95 -12.16
N VAL A 129 -3.58 15.25 -11.03
CA VAL A 129 -2.48 14.47 -10.43
C VAL A 129 -2.45 13.01 -10.86
N GLY A 130 -3.55 12.48 -11.39
CA GLY A 130 -3.70 11.08 -11.77
C GLY A 130 -2.63 10.58 -12.74
N PRO A 131 -2.35 11.28 -13.87
CA PRO A 131 -1.29 10.87 -14.79
C PRO A 131 0.10 10.87 -14.14
N ALA A 132 0.39 11.85 -13.29
CA ALA A 132 1.69 11.95 -12.61
C ALA A 132 1.89 10.81 -11.60
N LEU A 133 0.86 10.54 -10.78
CA LEU A 133 0.88 9.44 -9.81
C LEU A 133 0.98 8.07 -10.50
N PHE A 134 0.21 7.86 -11.57
CA PHE A 134 0.24 6.63 -12.34
C PHE A 134 1.62 6.38 -12.96
N VAL A 135 2.21 7.40 -13.62
CA VAL A 135 3.55 7.28 -14.20
C VAL A 135 4.60 7.07 -13.12
N SER A 136 4.49 7.72 -11.97
CA SER A 136 5.40 7.52 -10.83
C SER A 136 5.36 6.08 -10.32
N LEU A 137 4.16 5.54 -10.04
CA LEU A 137 3.97 4.14 -9.62
C LEU A 137 4.52 3.15 -10.66
N LEU A 138 4.31 3.44 -11.94
CA LEU A 138 4.82 2.64 -13.05
C LEU A 138 6.35 2.68 -13.13
N ILE A 139 6.98 3.83 -12.92
CA ILE A 139 8.44 3.96 -12.83
C ILE A 139 8.99 3.15 -11.65
N ILE A 140 8.39 3.27 -10.47
CA ILE A 140 8.82 2.53 -9.25
C ILE A 140 8.67 1.01 -9.44
N THR A 141 7.68 0.59 -10.22
CA THR A 141 7.45 -0.81 -10.57
C THR A 141 8.50 -1.30 -11.58
N LEU A 142 8.68 -0.57 -12.69
CA LEU A 142 9.65 -0.90 -13.74
C LEU A 142 11.10 -0.84 -13.24
N SER A 143 11.41 0.04 -12.28
CA SER A 143 12.75 0.17 -11.72
C SER A 143 13.19 -1.07 -10.93
N PHE A 144 12.26 -1.97 -10.60
CA PHE A 144 12.54 -3.24 -9.95
C PHE A 144 12.69 -4.40 -10.93
N ILE A 145 12.38 -4.22 -12.22
CA ILE A 145 12.60 -5.26 -13.25
C ILE A 145 14.05 -5.77 -13.27
N PRO A 146 15.09 -4.91 -13.16
CA PRO A 146 16.47 -5.39 -13.13
C PRO A 146 16.79 -6.34 -11.98
N VAL A 147 16.01 -6.36 -10.90
CA VAL A 147 16.21 -7.30 -9.79
C VAL A 147 15.97 -8.74 -10.25
N PHE A 148 15.12 -8.97 -11.26
CA PHE A 148 14.90 -10.30 -11.84
C PHE A 148 16.08 -10.81 -12.68
N THR A 149 17.06 -9.96 -13.03
CA THR A 149 18.26 -10.41 -13.73
C THR A 149 19.34 -10.92 -12.77
N LEU A 150 19.12 -10.85 -11.45
CA LEU A 150 20.03 -11.43 -10.45
C LEU A 150 20.00 -12.96 -10.54
N GLU A 151 21.19 -13.57 -10.68
CA GLU A 151 21.35 -15.02 -10.77
C GLU A 151 21.63 -15.67 -9.40
N ALA A 152 21.64 -17.01 -9.38
CA ALA A 152 22.07 -17.85 -8.27
C ALA A 152 21.32 -17.66 -6.93
N GLN A 153 22.02 -17.28 -5.86
CA GLN A 153 21.47 -17.22 -4.50
C GLN A 153 20.75 -15.90 -4.24
N GLU A 154 21.21 -14.82 -4.87
CA GLU A 154 20.62 -13.49 -4.78
C GLU A 154 19.27 -13.44 -5.51
N GLY A 155 19.19 -14.01 -6.73
CA GLY A 155 17.94 -14.10 -7.48
C GLY A 155 16.83 -14.84 -6.73
N ARG A 156 17.15 -15.97 -6.08
CA ARG A 156 16.17 -16.74 -5.28
C ARG A 156 15.71 -16.01 -4.02
N LEU A 157 16.54 -15.12 -3.47
CA LEU A 157 16.24 -14.35 -2.28
C LEU A 157 15.39 -13.11 -2.62
N PHE A 158 15.72 -12.39 -3.69
CA PHE A 158 15.11 -11.10 -4.03
C PHE A 158 13.96 -11.18 -5.05
N SER A 159 13.87 -12.23 -5.87
CA SER A 159 12.78 -12.39 -6.85
C SER A 159 11.38 -12.38 -6.20
N PRO A 160 11.13 -13.10 -5.07
CA PRO A 160 9.84 -13.03 -4.38
C PRO A 160 9.48 -11.62 -3.85
N LEU A 161 10.49 -10.83 -3.46
CA LEU A 161 10.33 -9.47 -2.98
C LEU A 161 9.94 -8.53 -4.13
N ALA A 162 10.59 -8.66 -5.29
CA ALA A 162 10.29 -7.84 -6.47
C ALA A 162 8.88 -8.11 -7.03
N PHE A 163 8.44 -9.36 -7.03
CA PHE A 163 7.09 -9.74 -7.46
C PHE A 163 6.00 -9.14 -6.57
N THR A 164 6.10 -9.36 -5.26
CA THR A 164 5.11 -8.89 -4.29
C THR A 164 4.97 -7.38 -4.25
N LYS A 165 6.09 -6.65 -4.38
CA LYS A 165 6.08 -5.20 -4.52
C LYS A 165 5.34 -4.76 -5.79
N THR A 166 5.71 -5.34 -6.93
CA THR A 166 5.11 -5.02 -8.23
C THR A 166 3.59 -5.22 -8.23
N TYR A 167 3.12 -6.33 -7.64
CA TYR A 167 1.68 -6.61 -7.57
C TYR A 167 0.92 -5.71 -6.61
N SER A 168 1.54 -5.36 -5.49
CA SER A 168 0.95 -4.40 -4.56
C SER A 168 0.78 -3.03 -5.21
N MET A 169 1.75 -2.61 -6.05
CA MET A 169 1.69 -1.31 -6.73
C MET A 169 0.78 -1.28 -7.97
N ALA A 170 0.50 -2.43 -8.57
CA ALA A 170 -0.36 -2.55 -9.75
C ALA A 170 -1.86 -2.73 -9.39
N ALA A 171 -2.16 -3.11 -8.15
CA ALA A 171 -3.51 -3.29 -7.62
C ALA A 171 -4.06 -1.98 -7.02
#